data_AF-A0A958XQ48-F1
#
_entry.id   AF-A0A958XQ48-F1
#
_cell.length_a   1.000
_cell.length_b   1.000
_cell.length_c   1.000
_cell.angle_alpha   90.00
_cell.angle_beta   90.00
_cell.angle_gamma   90.00
#
_symmetry.space_group_name_H-M   'P 1'
#
loop_
_entity.id
_entity.type
_entity.pdbx_description
1 polymer ?
#
loop_
_entity_poly.entity_id
_entity_poly.type
_entity_poly.pdbx_seq_one_letter_code
_entity_poly.pdbx_strand_id
1 'polypeptide(L)' 'MSASTSEIKRVTTHVIQAMKKRGEKIAMLTAYDFSMARILDEAGIDILLVGDSASNVMAGHETT' A
#
# COMPACT_ATOMS: atom_id res chain seq x y z
N MET A 1 -9.98 -22.25 -19.42
CA MET A 1 -10.08 -21.31 -18.29
C MET A 1 -8.81 -21.46 -17.46
N SER A 2 -7.81 -20.61 -17.68
CA SER A 2 -6.59 -20.63 -16.88
C SER A 2 -6.90 -19.92 -15.57
N ALA A 3 -6.94 -20.66 -14.46
CA ALA A 3 -6.99 -20.05 -13.14
C ALA A 3 -5.66 -19.32 -12.93
N SER A 4 -5.69 -18.00 -13.06
CA SER A 4 -4.58 -17.16 -12.63
C SER A 4 -4.47 -17.25 -11.12
N THR A 5 -3.65 -18.17 -10.63
CA THR A 5 -3.15 -18.10 -9.26
C THR A 5 -2.35 -16.80 -9.19
N SER A 6 -2.95 -15.71 -8.71
CA SER A 6 -2.21 -14.49 -8.42
C SER A 6 -1.13 -14.87 -7.42
N GLU A 7 0.14 -14.85 -7.83
CA GLU A 7 1.24 -14.99 -6.87
C GLU A 7 1.05 -13.86 -5.86
N ILE A 8 0.69 -14.22 -4.62
CA ILE A 8 0.59 -13.26 -3.53
C ILE A 8 2.02 -12.81 -3.25
N LYS A 9 2.38 -11.63 -3.76
CA LYS A 9 3.69 -11.01 -3.57
C LYS A 9 3.80 -10.59 -2.11
N ARG A 10 4.33 -11.48 -1.27
CA ARG A 10 4.53 -11.19 0.16
C ARG A 10 5.71 -10.23 0.34
N VAL A 11 5.42 -8.94 0.43
CA VAL A 11 6.43 -7.92 0.75
C VAL A 11 6.78 -7.99 2.23
N THR A 12 8.07 -8.18 2.52
CA THR A 12 8.62 -8.20 3.89
C THR A 12 9.65 -7.10 4.06
N THR A 13 10.01 -6.77 5.30
CA THR A 13 11.06 -5.78 5.61
C THR A 13 12.39 -6.13 4.94
N HIS A 14 12.73 -7.41 4.81
CA HIS A 14 13.91 -7.87 4.09
C HIS A 14 13.85 -7.55 2.59
N VAL A 15 12.68 -7.76 1.96
CA VAL A 15 12.46 -7.42 0.55
C VAL A 15 12.63 -5.92 0.32
N ILE A 16 12.05 -5.09 1.19
CA ILE A 16 12.19 -3.62 1.14
C ILE A 16 13.64 -3.18 1.27
N GLN A 17 14.41 -3.77 2.19
CA GLN A 17 15.84 -3.48 2.32
C GLN A 17 16.62 -3.88 1.06
N ALA A 18 16.28 -5.01 0.44
CA ALA A 18 16.90 -5.45 -0.81
C ALA A 18 16.56 -4.51 -1.98
N MET A 19 15.30 -4.06 -2.11
CA MET A 19 14.87 -3.08 -3.12
C MET A 19 15.68 -1.79 -3.00
N LYS A 20 15.85 -1.27 -1.77
CA LYS A 20 16.68 -0.09 -1.50
C LYS A 20 18.14 -0.29 -1.93
N LYS A 21 18.74 -1.45 -1.65
CA LYS A 21 20.12 -1.77 -2.06
C LYS A 21 20.27 -1.85 -3.58
N ARG A 22 19.24 -2.30 -4.29
CA ARG A 22 19.21 -2.37 -5.76
C ARG A 22 18.86 -1.03 -6.43
N GLY A 23 18.50 -0.01 -5.65
CA GLY A 23 18.06 1.29 -6.18
C GLY A 23 16.66 1.28 -6.78
N GLU A 24 15.86 0.24 -6.51
CA GLU A 24 14.47 0.15 -6.93
C GLU A 24 13.62 1.13 -6.12
N LYS A 25 12.73 1.86 -6.80
CA LYS A 25 11.79 2.76 -6.14
C LYS A 25 10.71 1.92 -5.45
N ILE A 26 10.33 2.33 -4.24
CA ILE A 26 9.33 1.67 -3.40
C ILE A 26 8.09 2.55 -3.39
N ALA A 27 6.93 2.00 -3.79
CA ALA A 27 5.66 2.71 -3.76
C ALA A 27 4.91 2.44 -2.44
N MET A 28 4.46 3.50 -1.76
CA MET A 28 3.72 3.40 -0.51
C MET A 28 2.47 4.30 -0.57
N LEU A 29 1.32 3.75 -0.17
CA LEU A 29 0.06 4.49 -0.06
C LEU A 29 -0.64 4.20 1.25
N THR A 30 -1.44 5.16 1.72
CA THR A 30 -2.28 4.97 2.90
C THR A 30 -3.50 4.13 2.55
N ALA A 31 -3.85 3.14 3.38
CA ALA A 31 -5.07 2.35 3.25
C ALA A 31 -5.89 2.44 4.56
N TYR A 32 -7.18 2.72 4.45
CA TYR A 32 -8.07 2.93 5.59
C TYR A 32 -9.17 1.87 5.73
N ASP A 33 -9.48 1.15 4.66
CA ASP A 33 -10.48 0.07 4.65
C ASP A 33 -10.05 -1.12 3.79
N PHE A 34 -10.76 -2.24 3.96
CA PHE A 34 -10.49 -3.50 3.26
C PHE A 34 -10.64 -3.38 1.74
N SER A 35 -11.64 -2.64 1.27
CA SER A 35 -11.91 -2.49 -0.16
C SER A 35 -10.77 -1.74 -0.85
N MET A 36 -10.28 -0.67 -0.22
CA MET A 36 -9.14 0.10 -0.69
C MET A 36 -7.85 -0.71 -0.62
N ALA A 37 -7.63 -1.47 0.47
CA ALA A 37 -6.48 -2.36 0.58
C ALA A 37 -6.43 -3.38 -0.56
N ARG A 38 -7.57 -3.97 -0.94
CA ARG A 38 -7.65 -4.90 -2.07
C ARG A 38 -7.32 -4.26 -3.41
N ILE A 39 -7.87 -3.07 -3.68
CA ILE A 39 -7.59 -2.34 -4.93
C ILE A 39 -6.11 -1.97 -5.02
N LEU A 40 -5.50 -1.53 -3.92
CA LEU A 40 -4.10 -1.13 -3.89
C LEU A 40 -3.14 -2.33 -3.98
N ASP A 41 -3.51 -3.48 -3.43
CA ASP A 41 -2.77 -4.74 -3.58
C ASP A 41 -2.81 -5.22 -5.05
N GLU A 42 -3.99 -5.18 -5.69
CA GLU A 42 -4.16 -5.49 -7.12
C GLU A 42 -3.40 -4.50 -8.02
N ALA A 43 -3.26 -3.24 -7.59
CA ALA A 43 -2.47 -2.21 -8.29
C ALA A 43 -0.94 -2.38 -8.12
N GLY A 44 -0.49 -3.32 -7.28
CA GLY A 44 0.92 -3.63 -7.09
C GLY A 44 1.67 -2.68 -6.17
N ILE A 45 0.98 -2.02 -5.22
CA ILE A 45 1.62 -1.18 -4.21
C ILE A 45 2.47 -2.02 -3.26
N ASP A 46 3.71 -1.61 -3.00
CA ASP A 46 4.64 -2.40 -2.19
C ASP A 46 4.34 -2.31 -0.68
N ILE A 47 3.83 -1.18 -0.20
CA ILE A 47 3.52 -0.94 1.22
C ILE A 47 2.19 -0.21 1.38
N LEU A 48 1.30 -0.76 2.21
CA LEU A 48 0.08 -0.09 2.67
C LEU A 48 0.27 0.45 4.08
N LEU A 49 0.11 1.76 4.26
CA LEU A 49 0.21 2.43 5.56
C LEU A 49 -1.19 2.65 6.14
N VAL A 50 -1.51 1.99 7.25
CA VAL A 50 -2.70 2.30 8.04
C VAL A 50 -2.31 3.39 9.04
N GLY A 51 -2.40 4.65 8.61
CA GLY A 51 -2.02 5.82 9.40
C GLY A 51 -3.17 6.41 10.22
N ASP A 52 -2.83 7.21 11.23
CA ASP A 52 -3.73 8.10 11.99
C ASP A 52 -4.23 9.31 11.17
N SER A 53 -3.75 9.47 9.94
CA SER A 53 -4.17 10.50 8.96
C SER A 53 -5.66 10.44 8.58
N ALA A 54 -6.40 9.38 8.97
CA ALA A 54 -7.86 9.39 8.96
C ALA A 54 -8.45 10.58 9.76
N SER A 55 -7.71 11.09 10.75
CA SER A 55 -8.12 12.26 11.55
C SER A 55 -8.10 13.58 10.73
N ASN A 56 -7.19 13.73 9.77
CA ASN A 56 -7.05 14.97 8.99
C ASN A 56 -7.96 15.02 7.74
N VAL A 57 -8.42 13.88 7.23
CA VAL A 57 -9.25 13.82 6.01
C VAL A 57 -10.74 13.66 6.34
N MET A 58 -11.10 13.09 7.50
CA MET A 58 -12.50 12.85 7.88
C MET A 58 -13.11 13.99 8.71
N ALA A 59 -12.30 14.83 9.36
CA ALA A 59 -12.78 16.00 10.12
C ALA A 59 -12.65 17.26 9.25
N GLY A 60 -13.62 17.49 8.37
CA GLY A 60 -13.69 18.67 7.51
C GLY A 60 -13.64 19.98 8.30
N HIS A 61 -12.45 20.54 8.46
CA HIS A 61 -12.28 21.94 8.84
C HIS A 61 -12.02 22.75 7.56
N GLU A 62 -13.05 23.51 7.17
CA GLU A 62 -12.92 24.63 6.24
C GLU A 62 -12.13 25.76 6.94
N THR A 63 -11.01 26.14 6.36
CA THR A 63 -10.24 27.41 6.54
C THR A 63 -9.23 27.59 7.69
N THR A 64 -8.07 28.10 7.24
CA THR A 64 -6.84 28.70 7.84
C THR A 64 -5.96 27.88 8.75
#